data_AF-G0V676-F1
#
_entry.id   AF-G0V676-F1
#
_cell.length_a   1.000
_cell.length_b   1.000
_cell.length_c   1.000
_cell.angle_alpha   90.00
_cell.angle_beta   90.00
_cell.angle_gamma   90.00
#
_symmetry.space_group_name_H-M   'P 1'
#
loop_
_entity.id
_entity.type
_entity.pdbx_description
1 polymer ?
#
loop_
_entity_poly.entity_id
_entity_poly.type
_entity_poly.pdbx_seq_one_letter_code
_entity_poly.pdbx_strand_id
1 'polypeptide(L)'
;MDPQTVLNDIQVILKEASIKCEVLDEKFPAKFFENNPEKIFESYFKFIKNRSNSEGVIRNEDKLALTSIAERFANGEYIAADNGFYKLYHDVKLVCTMLIHFNAQGTRMYQLVDKFYKFATELILRECYKIGITVVDTIGNDNLNMDSTPTELDKIIGKDFIKISTSYKVPISQTYHIKTKELDLFSSIITRSHLETRPQELPNSNFEINNVIAQTNLEQDSPKLGFLAANTSNIPDPTLPPTEMMSRFLHPNWYALPTTMWLKYGDYKSWAPTFNENGTVLDSKIRGIMWLKRIGYMEILEREAKKNGAVNQLKDEKNDNEDKSQSKKDESTKDLHKDTIDEASNENEKKTAEESKTDEKNVHLEIKLENLYDWKPSNYIEDDEVTSLKEGTHDKLITSVLKKIQGLRKHRVKNKITKPSQEETQLYYKAKRLLREVVMAKQTSDLPMSTCKSFPVLQATYTGSVPVIRVQQHRKRGKYNKNK
;
A
#
# COMPACT_ATOMS: atom_id res chain seq x y z
N MET A 1 0.78 30.28 -5.56
CA MET A 1 1.23 30.15 -6.96
C MET A 1 0.75 31.39 -7.70
N ASP A 2 1.56 31.91 -8.61
CA ASP A 2 1.17 33.06 -9.43
C ASP A 2 0.13 32.62 -10.47
N PRO A 3 -1.06 33.26 -10.56
CA PRO A 3 -2.07 32.89 -11.56
C PRO A 3 -1.54 32.88 -13.00
N GLN A 4 -0.58 33.75 -13.32
CA GLN A 4 -0.03 33.85 -14.67
C GLN A 4 0.88 32.66 -15.01
N THR A 5 1.63 32.13 -14.04
CA THR A 5 2.46 30.93 -14.27
C THR A 5 1.59 29.71 -14.54
N VAL A 6 0.46 29.58 -13.82
CA VAL A 6 -0.48 28.47 -14.01
C VAL A 6 -1.12 28.53 -15.40
N LEU A 7 -1.43 29.73 -15.90
CA LEU A 7 -1.99 29.90 -17.23
C LEU A 7 -0.99 29.46 -18.33
N ASN A 8 0.29 29.78 -18.17
CA ASN A 8 1.36 29.33 -19.07
C ASN A 8 1.53 27.81 -19.03
N ASP A 9 1.49 27.21 -17.84
CA ASP A 9 1.58 25.75 -17.69
C ASP A 9 0.37 25.05 -18.35
N ILE A 10 -0.84 25.59 -18.18
CA ILE A 10 -2.05 25.09 -18.85
C ILE A 10 -1.91 25.20 -20.36
N GLN A 11 -1.38 26.29 -20.89
CA GLN A 11 -1.15 26.44 -22.34
C GLN A 11 -0.24 25.32 -22.89
N VAL A 12 0.87 25.03 -22.21
CA VAL A 12 1.80 23.97 -22.61
C VAL A 12 1.09 22.61 -22.59
N ILE A 13 0.35 22.31 -21.52
CA ILE A 13 -0.37 21.04 -21.37
C ILE A 13 -1.46 20.89 -22.44
N LEU A 14 -2.26 21.93 -22.70
CA LEU A 14 -3.34 21.87 -23.69
C LEU A 14 -2.79 21.69 -25.10
N LYS A 15 -1.66 22.35 -25.44
CA LYS A 15 -1.00 22.21 -26.74
C LYS A 15 -0.51 20.79 -26.98
N GLU A 16 0.10 20.15 -25.98
CA GLU A 16 0.53 18.76 -26.06
C GLU A 16 -0.66 17.79 -26.11
N ALA A 17 -1.72 18.08 -25.36
CA ALA A 17 -2.92 17.25 -25.34
C ALA A 17 -3.74 17.33 -26.64
N SER A 18 -3.66 18.43 -27.38
CA SER A 18 -4.46 18.67 -28.59
C SER A 18 -3.89 18.11 -29.88
N ILE A 19 -2.67 17.54 -29.89
CA ILE A 19 -1.95 17.08 -31.10
C ILE A 19 -2.79 16.15 -32.00
N LYS A 20 -3.68 15.35 -31.41
CA LYS A 20 -4.49 14.37 -32.17
C LYS A 20 -5.88 14.86 -32.57
N CYS A 21 -6.37 15.95 -31.96
CA CYS A 21 -7.72 16.45 -32.17
C CYS A 21 -7.74 17.86 -32.77
N GLU A 22 -6.60 18.56 -32.81
CA GLU A 22 -6.42 19.89 -33.42
C GLU A 22 -7.38 20.98 -32.88
N VAL A 23 -7.97 20.74 -31.70
CA VAL A 23 -8.99 21.62 -31.08
C VAL A 23 -8.50 23.06 -30.87
N LEU A 24 -7.20 23.27 -30.62
CA LEU A 24 -6.67 24.60 -30.38
C LEU A 24 -6.45 25.42 -31.67
N ASP A 25 -6.31 24.74 -32.80
CA ASP A 25 -6.02 25.36 -34.10
C ASP A 25 -7.30 25.66 -34.89
N GLU A 26 -8.43 25.11 -34.43
CA GLU A 26 -9.74 25.33 -35.03
C GLU A 26 -10.22 26.78 -34.86
N LYS A 27 -10.82 27.30 -35.94
CA LYS A 27 -11.20 28.70 -36.04
C LYS A 27 -12.61 28.91 -35.50
N PHE A 28 -12.76 29.88 -34.60
CA PHE A 28 -14.06 30.30 -34.07
C PHE A 28 -14.21 31.84 -34.10
N PRO A 29 -15.45 32.36 -34.01
CA PRO A 29 -15.68 33.81 -34.07
C PRO A 29 -15.10 34.56 -32.86
N ALA A 30 -14.17 35.48 -33.11
CA ALA A 30 -13.43 36.20 -32.07
C ALA A 30 -14.30 37.12 -31.19
N LYS A 31 -15.49 37.53 -31.66
CA LYS A 31 -16.38 38.48 -30.97
C LYS A 31 -17.47 37.81 -30.13
N PHE A 32 -17.54 36.47 -30.12
CA PHE A 32 -18.58 35.76 -29.39
C PHE A 32 -18.16 35.51 -27.94
N PHE A 33 -19.00 35.96 -27.00
CA PHE A 33 -18.79 35.76 -25.56
C PHE A 33 -20.13 35.65 -24.84
N GLU A 34 -20.23 34.69 -23.93
CA GLU A 34 -21.43 34.45 -23.12
C GLU A 34 -21.06 34.33 -21.64
N ASN A 35 -21.79 35.05 -20.77
CA ASN A 35 -21.53 35.07 -19.33
C ASN A 35 -22.01 33.79 -18.62
N ASN A 36 -23.08 33.15 -19.11
CA ASN A 36 -23.57 31.91 -18.53
C ASN A 36 -23.08 30.69 -19.32
N PRO A 37 -22.29 29.79 -18.70
CA PRO A 37 -21.73 28.64 -19.42
C PRO A 37 -22.78 27.64 -19.91
N GLU A 38 -23.96 27.55 -19.29
CA GLU A 38 -25.01 26.62 -19.71
C GLU A 38 -25.66 27.04 -21.04
N LYS A 39 -25.69 28.35 -21.32
CA LYS A 39 -26.39 28.91 -22.48
C LYS A 39 -25.49 29.10 -23.72
N ILE A 40 -24.21 28.75 -23.63
CA ILE A 40 -23.22 28.94 -24.70
C ILE A 40 -23.70 28.40 -26.05
N PHE A 41 -24.27 27.18 -26.08
CA PHE A 41 -24.73 26.58 -27.33
C PHE A 41 -25.94 27.33 -27.91
N GLU A 42 -26.92 27.68 -27.08
CA GLU A 42 -28.12 28.39 -27.52
C GLU A 42 -27.81 29.79 -28.03
N SER A 43 -26.91 30.51 -27.35
CA SER A 43 -26.48 31.84 -27.78
C SER A 43 -25.62 31.79 -29.04
N TYR A 44 -24.76 30.78 -29.19
CA TYR A 44 -24.01 30.56 -30.42
C TYR A 44 -24.93 30.22 -31.60
N PHE A 45 -25.95 29.39 -31.38
CA PHE A 45 -26.95 29.09 -32.39
C PHE A 45 -27.76 30.33 -32.81
N LYS A 46 -28.15 31.18 -31.85
CA LYS A 46 -28.77 32.50 -32.14
C LYS A 46 -27.82 33.40 -32.92
N PHE A 47 -26.53 33.40 -32.58
CA PHE A 47 -25.51 34.17 -33.27
C PHE A 47 -25.37 33.74 -34.74
N ILE A 48 -25.35 32.44 -35.01
CA ILE A 48 -25.34 31.90 -36.38
C ILE A 48 -26.63 32.29 -37.10
N LYS A 49 -27.81 32.04 -36.51
CA LYS A 49 -29.11 32.37 -37.12
C LYS A 49 -29.26 33.83 -37.52
N ASN A 50 -28.75 34.75 -36.70
CA ASN A 50 -28.79 36.18 -37.00
C ASN A 50 -27.90 36.58 -38.19
N ARG A 51 -26.94 35.72 -38.56
CA ARG A 51 -25.96 35.97 -39.63
C ARG A 51 -26.14 35.07 -40.84
N SER A 52 -26.87 33.97 -40.75
CA SER A 52 -27.16 33.08 -41.88
C SER A 52 -28.42 33.52 -42.65
N ASN A 53 -28.42 33.29 -43.96
CA ASN A 53 -29.62 33.35 -44.79
C ASN A 53 -30.51 32.11 -44.59
N SER A 54 -31.74 32.14 -45.12
CA SER A 54 -32.66 30.98 -45.19
C SER A 54 -32.08 29.75 -45.90
N GLU A 55 -30.98 29.91 -46.65
CA GLU A 55 -30.24 28.85 -47.35
C GLU A 55 -28.99 28.36 -46.58
N GLY A 56 -28.76 28.85 -45.36
CA GLY A 56 -27.63 28.41 -44.52
C GLY A 56 -26.28 29.06 -44.83
N VAL A 57 -26.19 29.88 -45.88
CA VAL A 57 -24.97 30.66 -46.21
C VAL A 57 -24.84 31.84 -45.26
N ILE A 58 -23.66 32.02 -44.65
CA ILE A 58 -23.35 33.11 -43.72
C ILE A 58 -23.20 34.41 -44.51
N ARG A 59 -23.97 35.44 -44.17
CA ARG A 59 -23.82 36.79 -44.77
C ARG A 59 -22.47 37.38 -44.37
N ASN A 60 -21.65 37.76 -45.34
CA ASN A 60 -20.33 38.41 -45.17
C ASN A 60 -19.30 37.58 -44.38
N GLU A 61 -18.88 36.43 -44.92
CA GLU A 61 -17.78 35.62 -44.38
C GLU A 61 -16.50 36.45 -44.15
N ASP A 62 -16.19 37.38 -45.07
CA ASP A 62 -15.00 38.25 -45.00
C ASP A 62 -15.00 39.25 -43.83
N LYS A 63 -16.15 39.49 -43.17
CA LYS A 63 -16.26 40.39 -42.00
C LYS A 63 -16.20 39.64 -40.67
N LEU A 64 -16.15 38.31 -40.68
CA LEU A 64 -15.98 37.51 -39.47
C LEU A 64 -14.49 37.45 -39.12
N ALA A 65 -14.11 38.21 -38.09
CA ALA A 65 -12.82 38.00 -37.44
C ALA A 65 -12.85 36.60 -36.80
N LEU A 66 -12.18 35.66 -37.45
CA LEU A 66 -11.93 34.31 -36.96
C LEU A 66 -10.59 34.31 -36.23
N THR A 67 -10.56 33.68 -35.07
CA THR A 67 -9.34 33.46 -34.29
C THR A 67 -9.32 32.01 -33.82
N SER A 68 -8.13 31.48 -33.55
CA SER A 68 -7.96 30.19 -32.87
C SER A 68 -7.61 30.40 -31.39
N ILE A 69 -7.73 29.34 -30.58
CA ILE A 69 -7.36 29.41 -29.15
C ILE A 69 -5.85 29.65 -29.04
N ALA A 70 -5.05 29.01 -29.90
CA ALA A 70 -3.61 29.20 -29.97
C ALA A 70 -3.21 30.66 -30.28
N GLU A 71 -3.92 31.32 -31.20
CA GLU A 71 -3.70 32.73 -31.51
C GLU A 71 -4.06 33.64 -30.33
N ARG A 72 -5.15 33.34 -29.61
CA ARG A 72 -5.53 34.11 -28.40
C ARG A 72 -4.50 34.01 -27.29
N PHE A 73 -3.89 32.83 -27.11
CA PHE A 73 -2.77 32.66 -26.20
C PHE A 73 -1.55 33.47 -26.65
N ALA A 74 -1.21 33.46 -27.95
CA ALA A 74 -0.08 34.22 -28.49
C ALA A 74 -0.26 35.74 -28.32
N ASN A 75 -1.50 36.22 -28.45
CA ASN A 75 -1.86 37.63 -28.28
C ASN A 75 -2.01 38.06 -26.81
N GLY A 76 -1.95 37.12 -25.85
CA GLY A 76 -2.09 37.42 -24.43
C GLY A 76 -3.50 37.85 -24.01
N GLU A 77 -4.54 37.39 -24.70
CA GLU A 77 -5.94 37.78 -24.41
C GLU A 77 -6.48 37.18 -23.09
N TYR A 78 -5.84 36.11 -22.61
CA TYR A 78 -6.19 35.47 -21.34
C TYR A 78 -5.38 36.07 -20.19
N ILE A 79 -5.89 37.16 -19.61
CA ILE A 79 -5.30 37.82 -18.43
C ILE A 79 -6.00 37.32 -17.16
N ALA A 80 -5.23 36.88 -16.16
CA ALA A 80 -5.77 36.34 -14.92
C ALA A 80 -6.68 37.32 -14.15
N ALA A 81 -6.40 38.62 -14.22
CA ALA A 81 -7.19 39.67 -13.57
C ALA A 81 -8.57 39.91 -14.21
N ASP A 82 -8.73 39.62 -15.51
CA ASP A 82 -9.92 39.96 -16.31
C ASP A 82 -10.72 38.70 -16.71
N ASN A 83 -11.01 37.83 -15.73
CA ASN A 83 -11.70 36.55 -15.93
C ASN A 83 -11.07 35.69 -17.05
N GLY A 84 -9.75 35.75 -17.21
CA GLY A 84 -9.02 35.01 -18.24
C GLY A 84 -9.27 33.49 -18.21
N PHE A 85 -9.38 32.90 -17.03
CA PHE A 85 -9.71 31.48 -16.86
C PHE A 85 -11.12 31.14 -17.36
N TYR A 86 -12.10 32.03 -17.16
CA TYR A 86 -13.45 31.82 -17.69
C TYR A 86 -13.48 31.98 -19.21
N LYS A 87 -12.79 32.98 -19.77
CA LYS A 87 -12.65 33.14 -21.23
C LYS A 87 -12.05 31.89 -21.87
N LEU A 88 -10.99 31.33 -21.27
CA LEU A 88 -10.39 30.09 -21.73
C LEU A 88 -11.37 28.91 -21.65
N TYR A 89 -12.05 28.74 -20.51
CA TYR A 89 -13.07 27.70 -20.34
C TYR A 89 -14.22 27.82 -21.36
N HIS A 90 -14.69 29.05 -21.59
CA HIS A 90 -15.73 29.38 -22.57
C HIS A 90 -15.29 29.00 -23.98
N ASP A 91 -14.09 29.40 -24.41
CA ASP A 91 -13.59 29.12 -25.75
C ASP A 91 -13.38 27.62 -25.97
N VAL A 92 -12.80 26.92 -24.98
CA VAL A 92 -12.65 25.45 -25.03
C VAL A 92 -14.01 24.77 -25.16
N LYS A 93 -15.00 25.19 -24.37
CA LYS A 93 -16.35 24.61 -24.45
C LYS A 93 -17.00 24.89 -25.80
N LEU A 94 -16.90 26.12 -26.31
CA LEU A 94 -17.46 26.52 -27.59
C LEU A 94 -16.88 25.69 -28.74
N VAL A 95 -15.56 25.61 -28.84
CA VAL A 95 -14.90 24.87 -29.92
C VAL A 95 -15.19 23.38 -29.83
N CYS A 96 -15.18 22.80 -28.62
CA CYS A 96 -15.55 21.39 -28.44
C CYS A 96 -17.00 21.13 -28.85
N THR A 97 -17.94 22.02 -28.51
CA THR A 97 -19.34 21.90 -28.95
C THR A 97 -19.46 22.01 -30.48
N MET A 98 -18.75 22.93 -31.13
CA MET A 98 -18.73 23.04 -32.60
C MET A 98 -18.24 21.76 -33.26
N LEU A 99 -17.11 21.21 -32.80
CA LEU A 99 -16.52 19.99 -33.35
C LEU A 99 -17.35 18.73 -33.08
N ILE A 100 -18.05 18.67 -31.95
CA ILE A 100 -18.98 17.57 -31.61
C ILE A 100 -20.17 17.57 -32.57
N HIS A 101 -20.72 18.75 -32.90
CA HIS A 101 -21.81 18.87 -33.86
C HIS A 101 -21.37 18.69 -35.32
N PHE A 102 -20.13 19.07 -35.65
CA PHE A 102 -19.53 18.87 -36.96
C PHE A 102 -19.30 17.38 -37.27
N ASN A 103 -18.79 16.63 -36.29
CA ASN A 103 -18.49 15.21 -36.46
C ASN A 103 -19.74 14.32 -36.27
N ALA A 104 -19.79 13.23 -37.03
CA ALA A 104 -20.81 12.20 -36.84
C ALA A 104 -20.62 11.45 -35.51
N GLN A 105 -21.74 11.05 -34.91
CA GLN A 105 -21.74 10.32 -33.63
C GLN A 105 -20.96 9.00 -33.75
N GLY A 106 -20.13 8.71 -32.76
CA GLY A 106 -19.35 7.46 -32.68
C GLY A 106 -18.06 7.45 -33.51
N THR A 107 -17.76 8.51 -34.28
CA THR A 107 -16.46 8.63 -34.96
C THR A 107 -15.31 8.81 -33.96
N ARG A 108 -14.10 8.42 -34.36
CA ARG A 108 -12.91 8.57 -33.52
C ARG A 108 -12.66 10.03 -33.14
N MET A 109 -12.81 10.96 -34.09
CA MET A 109 -12.61 12.40 -33.84
C MET A 109 -13.63 12.93 -32.82
N TYR A 110 -14.90 12.55 -32.94
CA TYR A 110 -15.93 12.87 -31.96
C TYR A 110 -15.55 12.42 -30.54
N GLN A 111 -15.09 11.19 -30.37
CA GLN A 111 -14.67 10.67 -29.06
C GLN A 111 -13.38 11.32 -28.53
N LEU A 112 -12.46 11.70 -29.41
CA LEU A 112 -11.23 12.41 -29.02
C LEU A 112 -11.54 13.82 -28.54
N VAL A 113 -12.44 14.55 -29.22
CA VAL A 113 -12.90 15.88 -28.80
C VAL A 113 -13.62 15.80 -27.45
N ASP A 114 -14.51 14.82 -27.25
CA ASP A 114 -15.19 14.62 -25.95
C ASP A 114 -14.21 14.29 -24.81
N LYS A 115 -13.20 13.45 -25.07
CA LYS A 115 -12.14 13.16 -24.09
C LYS A 115 -11.29 14.39 -23.78
N PHE A 116 -10.92 15.17 -24.80
CA PHE A 116 -10.17 16.42 -24.64
C PHE A 116 -10.97 17.42 -23.80
N TYR A 117 -12.25 17.59 -24.09
CA TYR A 117 -13.15 18.47 -23.33
C TYR A 117 -13.21 18.07 -21.84
N LYS A 118 -13.44 16.79 -21.54
CA LYS A 118 -13.46 16.27 -20.15
C LYS A 118 -12.14 16.55 -19.43
N PHE A 119 -11.01 16.27 -20.08
CA PHE A 119 -9.68 16.51 -19.54
C PHE A 119 -9.42 18.01 -19.29
N ALA A 120 -9.66 18.86 -20.29
CA ALA A 120 -9.37 20.30 -20.22
C ALA A 120 -10.23 21.00 -19.17
N THR A 121 -11.54 20.69 -19.12
CA THR A 121 -12.44 21.26 -18.12
C THR A 121 -12.11 20.82 -16.70
N GLU A 122 -11.77 19.54 -16.48
CA GLU A 122 -11.34 19.05 -15.18
C GLU A 122 -10.03 19.70 -14.72
N LEU A 123 -9.06 19.85 -15.63
CA LEU A 123 -7.78 20.50 -15.35
C LEU A 123 -7.98 21.97 -14.94
N ILE A 124 -8.74 22.74 -15.75
CA ILE A 124 -9.00 24.16 -15.48
C ILE A 124 -9.71 24.31 -14.13
N LEU A 125 -10.77 23.54 -13.87
CA LEU A 125 -11.52 23.62 -12.61
C LEU A 125 -10.65 23.29 -11.39
N ARG A 126 -9.81 22.24 -11.48
CA ARG A 126 -8.93 21.81 -10.39
C ARG A 126 -7.84 22.84 -10.08
N GLU A 127 -7.19 23.39 -11.10
CA GLU A 127 -6.14 24.39 -10.90
C GLU A 127 -6.70 25.73 -10.42
N CYS A 128 -7.86 26.16 -10.93
CA CYS A 128 -8.52 27.37 -10.44
C CYS A 128 -8.92 27.23 -8.96
N TYR A 129 -9.43 26.07 -8.55
CA TYR A 129 -9.79 25.81 -7.16
C TYR A 129 -8.57 25.86 -6.22
N LYS A 130 -7.40 25.36 -6.64
CA LYS A 130 -6.16 25.44 -5.85
C LYS A 130 -5.68 26.88 -5.60
N ILE A 131 -5.97 27.79 -6.55
CA ILE A 131 -5.65 29.22 -6.43
C ILE A 131 -6.74 29.97 -5.63
N GLY A 132 -7.92 29.36 -5.48
CA GLY A 132 -9.08 29.99 -4.84
C GLY A 132 -9.96 30.81 -5.78
N ILE A 133 -9.84 30.61 -7.10
CA ILE A 133 -10.66 31.27 -8.12
C ILE A 133 -11.82 30.35 -8.51
N THR A 134 -13.05 30.86 -8.50
CA THR A 134 -14.24 30.16 -8.99
C THR A 134 -14.51 30.54 -10.45
N VAL A 135 -14.39 29.58 -11.36
CA VAL A 135 -14.61 29.82 -12.82
C VAL A 135 -16.09 29.97 -13.15
N VAL A 136 -16.94 29.23 -12.45
CA VAL A 136 -18.39 29.35 -12.56
C VAL A 136 -18.86 29.93 -11.24
N ASP A 137 -19.30 31.18 -11.26
CA ASP A 137 -20.09 31.69 -10.14
C ASP A 137 -21.35 30.84 -10.09
N THR A 138 -21.47 30.01 -9.06
CA THR A 138 -22.74 29.41 -8.66
C THR A 138 -23.64 30.55 -8.15
N ILE A 139 -24.07 31.43 -9.05
CA ILE A 139 -25.16 32.38 -8.85
C ILE A 139 -26.40 31.51 -8.65
N GLY A 140 -26.63 31.09 -7.41
CA GLY A 140 -27.66 30.11 -7.06
C GLY A 140 -27.34 29.19 -5.87
N ASN A 141 -26.19 29.31 -5.19
CA ASN A 141 -25.94 28.54 -3.97
C ASN A 141 -26.82 28.93 -2.77
N ASP A 142 -27.59 30.03 -2.86
CA ASP A 142 -28.63 30.34 -1.86
C ASP A 142 -29.89 29.45 -2.01
N ASN A 143 -29.98 28.63 -3.08
CA ASN A 143 -31.04 27.64 -3.26
C ASN A 143 -30.57 26.20 -2.91
N LEU A 144 -29.55 26.04 -2.05
CA LEU A 144 -29.24 24.75 -1.42
C LEU A 144 -30.25 24.34 -0.33
N ASN A 145 -31.30 25.15 -0.11
CA ASN A 145 -32.58 24.64 0.35
C ASN A 145 -33.30 23.99 -0.83
N MET A 146 -32.80 22.82 -1.27
CA MET A 146 -33.69 21.90 -1.96
C MET A 146 -34.78 21.54 -0.96
N ASP A 147 -35.99 22.05 -1.21
CA ASP A 147 -37.25 21.73 -0.57
C ASP A 147 -37.62 20.24 -0.80
N SER A 148 -36.75 19.32 -0.38
CA SER A 148 -37.14 17.93 -0.20
C SER A 148 -37.82 17.86 1.16
N THR A 149 -39.12 17.56 1.18
CA THR A 149 -39.81 17.18 2.40
C THR A 149 -38.99 16.07 3.08
N PRO A 150 -38.58 16.24 4.35
CA PRO A 150 -37.70 15.28 4.99
C PRO A 150 -38.38 13.92 5.04
N THR A 151 -37.76 12.92 4.41
CA THR A 151 -38.18 11.52 4.46
C THR A 151 -38.29 11.07 5.91
N GLU A 152 -39.13 10.08 6.23
CA GLU A 152 -39.15 9.54 7.61
C GLU A 152 -37.76 9.07 8.05
N LEU A 153 -36.99 8.49 7.12
CA LEU A 153 -35.61 8.06 7.34
C LEU A 153 -34.70 9.24 7.70
N ASP A 154 -34.81 10.35 6.97
CA ASP A 154 -34.02 11.56 7.24
C ASP A 154 -34.33 12.15 8.62
N LYS A 155 -35.59 12.02 9.08
CA LYS A 155 -36.00 12.45 10.42
C LYS A 155 -35.39 11.57 11.52
N ILE A 156 -35.27 10.27 11.29
CA ILE A 156 -34.62 9.35 12.24
C ILE A 156 -33.12 9.63 12.28
N ILE A 157 -32.47 9.70 11.12
CA ILE A 157 -31.04 9.98 11.02
C ILE A 157 -30.71 11.35 11.62
N GLY A 158 -31.54 12.37 11.38
CA GLY A 158 -31.34 13.70 11.95
C GLY A 158 -31.53 13.77 13.47
N LYS A 159 -32.23 12.80 14.08
CA LYS A 159 -32.32 12.67 15.55
C LYS A 159 -31.10 11.95 16.12
N ASP A 160 -30.65 10.89 15.44
CA ASP A 160 -29.63 10.00 15.97
C ASP A 160 -28.19 10.44 15.65
N PHE A 161 -28.00 11.17 14.54
CA PHE A 161 -26.68 11.50 14.00
C PHE A 161 -26.56 12.97 13.57
N ILE A 162 -25.35 13.51 13.74
CA ILE A 162 -24.95 14.79 13.15
C ILE A 162 -24.45 14.52 11.73
N LYS A 163 -25.10 15.12 10.73
CA LYS A 163 -24.76 14.93 9.31
C LYS A 163 -23.63 15.86 8.87
N ILE A 164 -22.47 15.30 8.54
CA ILE A 164 -21.41 15.98 7.80
C ILE A 164 -21.59 15.59 6.32
N SER A 165 -22.08 16.52 5.50
CA SER A 165 -22.44 16.23 4.10
C SER A 165 -21.39 16.74 3.12
N THR A 166 -21.28 16.02 2.00
CA THR A 166 -20.57 16.47 0.80
C THR A 166 -21.52 16.28 -0.38
N SER A 167 -21.57 17.26 -1.29
CA SER A 167 -22.44 17.21 -2.47
C SER A 167 -21.62 17.49 -3.73
N TYR A 168 -21.89 16.73 -4.78
CA TYR A 168 -21.29 16.90 -6.08
C TYR A 168 -22.30 16.49 -7.16
N LYS A 169 -22.14 17.02 -8.37
CA LYS A 169 -23.00 16.71 -9.52
C LYS A 169 -22.20 15.92 -10.54
N VAL A 170 -22.68 14.73 -10.89
CA VAL A 170 -22.13 13.88 -11.96
C VAL A 170 -23.22 13.63 -12.99
N PRO A 171 -22.93 13.77 -14.30
CA PRO A 171 -23.92 13.51 -15.32
C PRO A 171 -24.20 12.01 -15.45
N ILE A 172 -25.44 11.67 -15.77
CA ILE A 172 -25.90 10.30 -15.98
C ILE A 172 -25.54 9.79 -17.38
N SER A 173 -25.37 8.48 -17.49
CA SER A 173 -25.14 7.81 -18.77
C SER A 173 -26.40 7.08 -19.23
N GLN A 174 -26.55 6.87 -20.54
CA GLN A 174 -27.72 6.21 -21.12
C GLN A 174 -27.35 4.88 -21.78
N THR A 175 -28.29 3.94 -21.76
CA THR A 175 -28.20 2.63 -22.41
C THR A 175 -29.53 2.33 -23.11
N TYR A 176 -29.50 1.53 -24.17
CA TYR A 176 -30.71 0.93 -24.72
C TYR A 176 -31.10 -0.33 -23.96
N HIS A 177 -32.40 -0.49 -23.72
CA HIS A 177 -33.05 -1.64 -23.14
C HIS A 177 -33.99 -2.28 -24.17
N ILE A 178 -33.97 -3.61 -24.24
CA ILE A 178 -34.91 -4.38 -25.05
C ILE A 178 -35.48 -5.53 -24.23
N LYS A 179 -36.79 -5.73 -24.37
CA LYS A 179 -37.49 -6.87 -23.78
C LYS A 179 -37.67 -7.96 -24.82
N THR A 180 -37.06 -9.12 -24.60
CA THR A 180 -37.30 -10.32 -25.40
C THR A 180 -38.35 -11.21 -24.74
N LYS A 181 -38.69 -12.35 -25.36
CA LYS A 181 -39.68 -13.28 -24.80
C LYS A 181 -39.28 -13.84 -23.43
N GLU A 182 -37.98 -14.03 -23.20
CA GLU A 182 -37.46 -14.73 -22.02
C GLU A 182 -36.64 -13.84 -21.09
N LEU A 183 -35.98 -12.81 -21.64
CA LEU A 183 -35.00 -12.01 -20.92
C LEU A 183 -35.10 -10.52 -21.30
N ASP A 184 -34.82 -9.67 -20.32
CA ASP A 184 -34.54 -8.25 -20.53
C ASP A 184 -33.04 -8.10 -20.83
N LEU A 185 -32.72 -7.43 -21.93
CA LEU A 185 -31.34 -7.23 -22.38
C LEU A 185 -31.00 -5.75 -22.36
N PHE A 186 -29.77 -5.47 -21.93
CA PHE A 186 -29.21 -4.12 -21.90
C PHE A 186 -28.04 -4.03 -22.88
N SER A 187 -27.96 -2.91 -23.57
CA SER A 187 -26.82 -2.57 -24.41
C SER A 187 -25.68 -1.92 -23.62
N SER A 188 -24.55 -1.70 -24.28
CA SER A 188 -23.45 -0.91 -23.72
C SER A 188 -23.85 0.56 -23.53
N ILE A 189 -23.06 1.29 -22.74
CA ILE A 189 -23.25 2.73 -22.54
C ILE A 189 -23.10 3.45 -23.88
N ILE A 190 -24.08 4.28 -24.21
CA ILE A 190 -24.07 5.11 -25.40
C ILE A 190 -22.95 6.15 -25.23
N THR A 191 -21.99 6.17 -26.14
CA THR A 191 -20.83 7.08 -26.10
C THR A 191 -21.16 8.51 -26.52
N ARG A 192 -22.40 8.95 -26.29
CA ARG A 192 -22.87 10.31 -26.58
C ARG A 192 -22.26 11.29 -25.56
N SER A 193 -21.76 12.43 -26.05
CA SER A 193 -21.18 13.46 -25.20
C SER A 193 -22.28 14.26 -24.51
N HIS A 194 -21.98 14.82 -23.34
CA HIS A 194 -22.88 15.74 -22.63
C HIS A 194 -23.07 17.07 -23.36
N LEU A 195 -22.15 17.42 -24.27
CA LEU A 195 -22.26 18.63 -25.10
C LEU A 195 -23.19 18.43 -26.31
N GLU A 196 -23.58 17.18 -26.59
CA GLU A 196 -24.41 16.85 -27.73
C GLU A 196 -25.87 17.23 -27.47
N THR A 197 -26.39 18.20 -28.22
CA THR A 197 -27.78 18.66 -28.10
C THR A 197 -28.72 18.08 -29.16
N ARG A 198 -28.23 17.31 -30.15
CA ARG A 198 -29.09 16.65 -31.16
C ARG A 198 -30.15 15.78 -30.48
N PRO A 199 -31.40 15.72 -30.99
CA PRO A 199 -32.37 14.77 -30.47
C PRO A 199 -31.82 13.33 -30.59
N GLN A 200 -32.13 12.48 -29.62
CA GLN A 200 -31.66 11.09 -29.66
C GLN A 200 -32.44 10.34 -30.74
N GLU A 201 -31.74 9.87 -31.77
CA GLU A 201 -32.33 8.98 -32.77
C GLU A 201 -32.33 7.54 -32.22
N LEU A 202 -33.50 6.91 -32.27
CA LEU A 202 -33.64 5.51 -31.90
C LEU A 202 -33.37 4.64 -33.14
N PRO A 203 -32.40 3.73 -33.11
CA PRO A 203 -32.15 2.82 -34.23
C PRO A 203 -33.36 1.93 -34.56
N ASN A 204 -34.20 1.65 -33.56
CA ASN A 204 -35.42 0.86 -33.69
C ASN A 204 -36.47 1.39 -32.70
N SER A 205 -37.74 1.36 -33.09
CA SER A 205 -38.89 1.77 -32.25
C SER A 205 -39.05 0.91 -31.00
N ASN A 206 -38.54 -0.32 -31.00
CA ASN A 206 -38.65 -1.24 -29.87
C ASN A 206 -37.59 -1.00 -28.79
N PHE A 207 -36.70 -0.02 -28.96
CA PHE A 207 -35.64 0.27 -28.00
C PHE A 207 -36.13 1.30 -26.99
N GLU A 208 -36.03 0.95 -25.70
CA GLU A 208 -36.28 1.86 -24.60
C GLU A 208 -34.96 2.48 -24.14
N ILE A 209 -34.99 3.73 -23.68
CA ILE A 209 -33.82 4.40 -23.11
C ILE A 209 -33.83 4.20 -21.60
N ASN A 210 -32.75 3.63 -21.07
CA ASN A 210 -32.53 3.48 -19.64
C ASN A 210 -31.41 4.40 -19.17
N ASN A 211 -31.64 5.10 -18.06
CA ASN A 211 -30.68 5.99 -17.41
C ASN A 211 -29.88 5.23 -16.35
N VAL A 212 -28.57 5.15 -16.54
CA VAL A 212 -27.64 4.48 -15.63
C VAL A 212 -27.11 5.48 -14.61
N ILE A 213 -27.40 5.23 -13.33
CA ILE A 213 -26.93 6.03 -12.20
C ILE A 213 -25.54 5.54 -11.78
N ALA A 214 -24.61 6.47 -11.59
CA ALA A 214 -23.25 6.16 -11.13
C ALA A 214 -23.27 5.63 -9.69
N GLN A 215 -22.40 4.67 -9.39
CA GLN A 215 -22.21 4.20 -8.01
C GLN A 215 -21.56 5.30 -7.17
N THR A 216 -22.14 5.56 -5.99
CA THR A 216 -21.73 6.66 -5.10
C THR A 216 -20.85 6.23 -3.94
N ASN A 217 -20.64 4.92 -3.76
CA ASN A 217 -19.82 4.39 -2.67
C ASN A 217 -18.34 4.74 -2.90
N LEU A 218 -17.82 5.66 -2.09
CA LEU A 218 -16.43 6.14 -2.20
C LEU A 218 -15.41 5.08 -1.73
N GLU A 219 -15.73 4.40 -0.63
CA GLU A 219 -14.86 3.42 0.02
C GLU A 219 -15.62 2.11 0.19
N GLN A 220 -15.59 1.25 -0.84
CA GLN A 220 -16.05 -0.12 -0.71
C GLN A 220 -14.88 -1.01 -0.25
N ASP A 221 -15.08 -1.77 0.82
CA ASP A 221 -14.07 -2.69 1.34
C ASP A 221 -13.69 -3.75 0.29
N SER A 222 -12.43 -3.69 -0.15
CA SER A 222 -11.86 -4.68 -1.06
C SER A 222 -11.32 -5.90 -0.30
N PRO A 223 -11.41 -7.12 -0.87
CA PRO A 223 -10.80 -8.29 -0.26
C PRO A 223 -9.28 -8.16 -0.21
N LYS A 224 -8.65 -8.80 0.78
CA LYS A 224 -7.19 -8.83 0.90
C LYS A 224 -6.56 -9.66 -0.22
N LEU A 225 -5.29 -9.40 -0.53
CA LEU A 225 -4.55 -10.09 -1.60
C LEU A 225 -4.59 -11.63 -1.47
N GLY A 226 -4.58 -12.16 -0.24
CA GLY A 226 -4.65 -13.61 0.00
C GLY A 226 -5.95 -14.28 -0.47
N PHE A 227 -7.04 -13.52 -0.64
CA PHE A 227 -8.28 -14.03 -1.23
C PHE A 227 -8.18 -14.12 -2.77
N LEU A 228 -7.54 -13.13 -3.41
CA LEU A 228 -7.37 -13.08 -4.87
C LEU A 228 -6.35 -14.11 -5.37
N ALA A 229 -5.26 -14.31 -4.61
CA ALA A 229 -4.15 -15.19 -4.96
C ALA A 229 -4.05 -16.38 -4.00
N ALA A 230 -5.20 -16.99 -3.68
CA ALA A 230 -5.22 -18.21 -2.88
C ALA A 230 -4.53 -19.37 -3.63
N ASN A 231 -3.75 -20.19 -2.92
CA ASN A 231 -3.11 -21.35 -3.51
C ASN A 231 -4.18 -22.39 -3.88
N THR A 232 -4.33 -22.68 -5.17
CA THR A 232 -5.25 -23.70 -5.72
C THR A 232 -4.52 -24.99 -6.08
N SER A 233 -3.23 -25.11 -5.77
CA SER A 233 -2.40 -26.27 -6.03
C SER A 233 -2.24 -27.15 -4.80
N ASN A 234 -1.80 -28.39 -5.01
CA ASN A 234 -1.47 -29.34 -3.93
C ASN A 234 -0.09 -29.06 -3.28
N ILE A 235 0.55 -27.92 -3.60
CA ILE A 235 1.81 -27.54 -2.96
C ILE A 235 1.51 -27.22 -1.49
N PRO A 236 2.18 -27.89 -0.54
CA PRO A 236 1.96 -27.64 0.88
C PRO A 236 2.44 -26.23 1.26
N ASP A 237 1.95 -25.72 2.40
CA ASP A 237 2.45 -24.48 2.98
C ASP A 237 3.97 -24.62 3.26
N PRO A 238 4.82 -23.66 2.82
CA PRO A 238 6.27 -23.66 3.07
C PRO A 238 6.68 -23.73 4.55
N THR A 239 5.76 -23.47 5.47
CA THR A 239 5.99 -23.57 6.92
C THR A 239 5.86 -24.99 7.48
N LEU A 240 5.36 -25.95 6.68
CA LEU A 240 5.23 -27.35 7.09
C LEU A 240 6.56 -28.11 6.96
N PRO A 241 6.97 -28.91 7.96
CA PRO A 241 8.11 -29.81 7.82
C PRO A 241 7.76 -30.99 6.87
N PRO A 242 8.73 -31.52 6.09
CA PRO A 242 10.16 -31.18 6.06
C PRO A 242 10.48 -29.94 5.20
N THR A 243 11.31 -29.04 5.74
CA THR A 243 11.83 -27.86 5.01
C THR A 243 13.26 -28.08 4.47
N GLU A 244 13.84 -29.24 4.77
CA GLU A 244 15.21 -29.61 4.37
C GLU A 244 15.21 -30.25 2.98
N MET A 245 16.11 -29.78 2.11
CA MET A 245 16.25 -30.34 0.76
C MET A 245 17.19 -31.55 0.70
N MET A 246 18.24 -31.60 1.52
CA MET A 246 19.32 -32.59 1.43
C MET A 246 19.43 -33.49 2.67
N SER A 247 18.31 -33.97 3.21
CA SER A 247 18.31 -34.82 4.41
C SER A 247 18.91 -36.22 4.18
N ARG A 248 18.86 -36.73 2.95
CA ARG A 248 19.39 -38.06 2.57
C ARG A 248 20.34 -38.01 1.38
N PHE A 249 20.94 -36.86 1.12
CA PHE A 249 21.90 -36.73 0.03
C PHE A 249 23.19 -37.48 0.37
N LEU A 250 23.58 -38.43 -0.47
CA LEU A 250 24.85 -39.14 -0.36
C LEU A 250 25.73 -38.77 -1.56
N HIS A 251 26.80 -38.03 -1.32
CA HIS A 251 27.76 -37.72 -2.38
C HIS A 251 28.56 -38.99 -2.75
N PRO A 252 28.85 -39.26 -4.03
CA PRO A 252 29.56 -40.47 -4.43
C PRO A 252 30.93 -40.69 -3.75
N ASN A 253 31.60 -39.61 -3.34
CA ASN A 253 32.84 -39.67 -2.56
C ASN A 253 32.69 -40.32 -1.16
N TRP A 254 31.45 -40.48 -0.68
CA TRP A 254 31.15 -41.12 0.60
C TRP A 254 30.70 -42.58 0.43
N TYR A 255 30.62 -43.09 -0.81
CA TYR A 255 30.36 -44.52 -0.99
C TYR A 255 31.51 -45.35 -0.42
N ALA A 256 31.13 -46.41 0.30
CA ALA A 256 32.08 -47.41 0.75
C ALA A 256 32.62 -48.17 -0.46
N LEU A 257 33.90 -47.95 -0.77
CA LEU A 257 34.60 -48.70 -1.80
C LEU A 257 34.86 -50.14 -1.31
N PRO A 258 34.80 -51.15 -2.18
CA PRO A 258 35.11 -52.52 -1.81
C PRO A 258 36.59 -52.64 -1.40
N THR A 259 36.82 -53.16 -0.19
CA THR A 259 38.16 -53.40 0.37
C THR A 259 38.36 -54.87 0.72
N THR A 260 39.60 -55.26 1.00
CA THR A 260 39.99 -56.62 1.39
C THR A 260 39.14 -57.19 2.52
N MET A 261 38.65 -58.41 2.34
CA MET A 261 37.93 -59.15 3.39
C MET A 261 38.90 -60.04 4.16
N TRP A 262 39.00 -59.86 5.47
CA TRP A 262 39.81 -60.72 6.33
C TRP A 262 39.02 -61.94 6.76
N LEU A 263 39.58 -63.13 6.53
CA LEU A 263 38.96 -64.42 6.79
C LEU A 263 39.57 -65.07 8.04
N LYS A 264 38.74 -65.67 8.89
CA LYS A 264 39.18 -66.37 10.11
C LYS A 264 38.78 -67.85 10.04
N TYR A 265 39.76 -68.75 10.03
CA TYR A 265 39.55 -70.20 9.87
C TYR A 265 39.68 -71.02 11.16
N GLY A 266 40.13 -70.41 12.27
CA GLY A 266 40.34 -71.01 13.58
C GLY A 266 41.77 -70.79 14.11
N ASP A 267 42.03 -71.14 15.37
CA ASP A 267 43.25 -70.74 16.10
C ASP A 267 44.52 -71.47 15.63
N TYR A 268 44.41 -72.69 15.12
CA TYR A 268 45.55 -73.53 14.70
C TYR A 268 45.70 -73.67 13.16
N LYS A 269 45.08 -72.79 12.38
CA LYS A 269 45.12 -72.84 10.90
C LYS A 269 45.92 -71.67 10.32
N SER A 270 47.20 -71.60 10.67
CA SER A 270 48.14 -70.56 10.18
C SER A 270 48.52 -70.71 8.70
N TRP A 271 48.22 -71.85 8.08
CA TRP A 271 48.50 -72.14 6.67
C TRP A 271 47.36 -71.78 5.72
N ALA A 272 46.17 -71.44 6.23
CA ALA A 272 45.01 -71.12 5.40
C ALA A 272 45.10 -69.68 4.83
N PRO A 273 44.56 -69.41 3.63
CA PRO A 273 44.52 -68.05 3.08
C PRO A 273 43.77 -67.08 4.00
N THR A 274 44.44 -66.03 4.48
CA THR A 274 43.89 -65.15 5.53
C THR A 274 43.02 -64.00 5.01
N PHE A 275 43.00 -63.76 3.71
CA PHE A 275 42.24 -62.66 3.10
C PHE A 275 41.72 -63.03 1.71
N ASN A 276 40.64 -62.36 1.30
CA ASN A 276 40.09 -62.41 -0.05
C ASN A 276 40.07 -60.99 -0.63
N GLU A 277 40.64 -60.83 -1.83
CA GLU A 277 40.83 -59.55 -2.52
C GLU A 277 40.09 -59.49 -3.86
N ASN A 278 39.06 -60.32 -4.05
CA ASN A 278 38.27 -60.25 -5.27
C ASN A 278 37.50 -58.92 -5.35
N GLY A 279 37.76 -58.13 -6.41
CA GLY A 279 37.05 -56.88 -6.69
C GLY A 279 37.37 -55.72 -5.75
N THR A 280 38.54 -55.72 -5.10
CA THR A 280 38.93 -54.64 -4.16
C THR A 280 39.65 -53.50 -4.85
N VAL A 281 39.44 -52.27 -4.38
CA VAL A 281 40.14 -51.07 -4.89
C VAL A 281 41.55 -50.95 -4.29
N LEU A 282 41.78 -51.59 -3.14
CA LEU A 282 43.00 -51.47 -2.35
C LEU A 282 43.54 -52.87 -2.00
N ASP A 283 44.87 -52.96 -1.90
CA ASP A 283 45.62 -54.14 -1.44
C ASP A 283 45.53 -54.29 0.11
N SER A 284 45.60 -55.53 0.61
CA SER A 284 45.51 -55.89 2.04
C SER A 284 46.56 -55.19 2.89
N LYS A 285 47.77 -54.97 2.35
CA LYS A 285 48.82 -54.21 3.03
C LYS A 285 48.39 -52.78 3.30
N ILE A 286 47.86 -52.08 2.28
CA ILE A 286 47.43 -50.68 2.41
C ILE A 286 46.20 -50.58 3.31
N ARG A 287 45.24 -51.49 3.17
CA ARG A 287 44.06 -51.56 4.04
C ARG A 287 44.44 -51.85 5.51
N GLY A 288 45.39 -52.76 5.73
CA GLY A 288 45.96 -53.07 7.04
C GLY A 288 46.71 -51.88 7.65
N ILE A 289 47.49 -51.14 6.86
CA ILE A 289 48.13 -49.89 7.30
C ILE A 289 47.09 -48.83 7.67
N MET A 290 46.02 -48.69 6.89
CA MET A 290 44.93 -47.76 7.21
C MET A 290 44.20 -48.14 8.49
N TRP A 291 43.93 -49.44 8.70
CA TRP A 291 43.34 -49.96 9.93
C TRP A 291 44.28 -49.73 11.12
N LEU A 292 45.57 -50.05 10.99
CA LEU A 292 46.56 -49.85 12.04
C LEU A 292 46.68 -48.37 12.42
N LYS A 293 46.76 -47.47 11.43
CA LYS A 293 46.87 -46.03 11.66
C LYS A 293 45.62 -45.43 12.31
N ARG A 294 44.42 -45.86 11.90
CA ARG A 294 43.16 -45.26 12.38
C ARG A 294 42.60 -45.92 13.63
N ILE A 295 42.73 -47.23 13.75
CA ILE A 295 42.12 -48.04 14.82
C ILE A 295 43.21 -48.61 15.74
N GLY A 296 44.21 -49.28 15.17
CA GLY A 296 45.23 -49.97 15.97
C GLY A 296 46.04 -49.04 16.90
N TYR A 297 46.55 -47.91 16.39
CA TYR A 297 47.25 -46.92 17.22
C TYR A 297 46.33 -46.17 18.18
N MET A 298 45.05 -45.96 17.81
CA MET A 298 44.06 -45.40 18.74
C MET A 298 43.84 -46.33 19.94
N GLU A 299 43.68 -47.64 19.72
CA GLU A 299 43.53 -48.62 20.81
C GLU A 299 44.78 -48.75 21.68
N ILE A 300 45.98 -48.63 21.09
CA ILE A 300 47.24 -48.65 21.85
C ILE A 300 47.34 -47.40 22.72
N LEU A 301 47.06 -46.21 22.17
CA LEU A 301 47.01 -44.95 22.92
C LEU A 301 45.97 -45.00 24.04
N GLU A 302 44.77 -45.54 23.79
CA GLU A 302 43.75 -45.70 24.83
C GLU A 302 44.18 -46.69 25.93
N ARG A 303 44.90 -47.76 25.57
CA ARG A 303 45.41 -48.76 26.53
C ARG A 303 46.58 -48.21 27.35
N GLU A 304 47.43 -47.38 26.76
CA GLU A 304 48.49 -46.65 27.47
C GLU A 304 47.94 -45.54 28.35
N ALA A 305 46.92 -44.80 27.90
CA ALA A 305 46.20 -43.83 28.72
C ALA A 305 45.52 -44.51 29.93
N LYS A 306 44.93 -45.69 29.75
CA LYS A 306 44.38 -46.50 30.85
C LYS A 306 45.45 -47.01 31.81
N LYS A 307 46.63 -47.43 31.31
CA LYS A 307 47.77 -47.83 32.16
C LYS A 307 48.37 -46.65 32.93
N ASN A 308 48.51 -45.48 32.30
CA ASN A 308 49.03 -44.27 32.94
C ASN A 308 48.01 -43.65 33.92
N GLY A 309 46.71 -43.76 33.65
CA GLY A 309 45.65 -43.42 34.59
C GLY A 309 45.65 -44.30 35.85
N ALA A 310 45.94 -45.60 35.70
CA ALA A 310 46.09 -46.51 36.84
C ALA A 310 47.37 -46.25 37.67
N VAL A 311 48.45 -45.75 37.04
CA VAL A 311 49.68 -45.37 37.73
C VAL A 311 49.53 -44.04 38.50
N ASN A 312 48.67 -43.13 38.05
CA ASN A 312 48.35 -41.91 38.80
C ASN A 312 47.37 -42.17 39.97
N GLN A 313 46.43 -43.12 39.85
CA GLN A 313 45.61 -43.52 41.00
C GLN A 313 46.43 -44.18 42.14
N LEU A 314 47.52 -44.88 41.81
CA LEU A 314 48.44 -45.44 42.82
C LEU A 314 49.41 -44.41 43.44
N LYS A 315 49.47 -43.18 42.91
CA LYS A 315 50.29 -42.09 43.47
C LYS A 315 49.49 -41.09 44.31
N ASP A 316 48.18 -40.96 44.07
CA ASP A 316 47.31 -40.08 44.85
C ASP A 316 46.77 -40.75 46.14
N GLU A 317 46.87 -42.08 46.29
CA GLU A 317 46.49 -42.81 47.52
C GLU A 317 47.50 -42.73 48.68
N LYS A 318 48.60 -41.96 48.55
CA LYS A 318 49.61 -41.82 49.62
C LYS A 318 49.68 -40.45 50.29
N ASN A 319 48.85 -39.47 49.92
CA ASN A 319 49.04 -38.10 50.43
C ASN A 319 47.84 -37.36 51.01
N ASP A 320 46.66 -37.96 51.14
CA ASP A 320 45.54 -37.27 51.83
C ASP A 320 44.89 -38.18 52.85
N ASN A 321 45.40 -38.10 54.08
CA ASN A 321 44.76 -38.68 55.26
C ASN A 321 44.82 -37.65 56.39
N GLU A 322 44.14 -36.51 56.21
CA GLU A 322 43.71 -35.63 57.30
C GLU A 322 42.38 -34.94 56.92
N ASP A 323 41.42 -35.08 57.82
CA ASP A 323 40.16 -34.34 57.99
C ASP A 323 38.91 -34.56 57.09
N LYS A 324 38.11 -35.53 57.55
CA LYS A 324 36.73 -35.36 58.07
C LYS A 324 35.72 -34.46 57.32
N SER A 325 34.73 -35.16 56.76
CA SER A 325 33.27 -35.00 56.96
C SER A 325 32.57 -33.71 56.51
N GLN A 326 31.69 -33.80 55.50
CA GLN A 326 30.22 -33.77 55.68
C GLN A 326 29.43 -33.85 54.35
N SER A 327 28.59 -34.89 54.28
CA SER A 327 27.21 -34.96 53.72
C SER A 327 26.83 -34.25 52.40
N LYS A 328 26.47 -35.07 51.41
CA LYS A 328 25.36 -34.82 50.47
C LYS A 328 24.38 -36.01 50.49
N LYS A 329 23.10 -35.70 50.68
CA LYS A 329 21.89 -36.33 50.08
C LYS A 329 20.69 -35.56 50.64
N ASP A 330 20.07 -34.73 49.81
CA ASP A 330 18.89 -35.07 48.99
C ASP A 330 17.67 -35.38 49.86
N GLU A 331 16.72 -34.46 49.88
CA GLU A 331 15.32 -34.80 50.14
C GLU A 331 14.38 -33.85 49.38
N SER A 332 13.74 -34.41 48.37
CA SER A 332 12.51 -33.92 47.76
C SER A 332 11.33 -34.60 48.46
N THR A 333 10.35 -33.87 48.98
CA THR A 333 8.91 -33.98 48.60
C THR A 333 7.96 -33.13 49.47
N LYS A 334 7.05 -32.44 48.75
CA LYS A 334 5.59 -32.24 48.98
C LYS A 334 5.05 -31.25 50.03
N ASP A 335 4.38 -30.23 49.46
CA ASP A 335 2.96 -29.84 49.62
C ASP A 335 2.36 -29.65 51.03
N LEU A 336 1.84 -28.44 51.31
CA LEU A 336 0.38 -28.18 51.35
C LEU A 336 0.02 -26.72 51.70
N HIS A 337 -0.94 -26.21 50.92
CA HIS A 337 -1.77 -25.01 51.08
C HIS A 337 -2.39 -24.84 52.47
N LYS A 338 -2.57 -23.58 52.93
CA LYS A 338 -3.91 -23.05 53.24
C LYS A 338 -3.97 -21.53 53.32
N ASP A 339 -4.96 -20.98 52.63
CA ASP A 339 -5.37 -19.57 52.54
C ASP A 339 -5.98 -19.05 53.85
N THR A 340 -5.90 -17.73 54.07
CA THR A 340 -7.05 -16.92 54.52
C THR A 340 -6.85 -15.44 54.19
N ILE A 341 -7.89 -14.88 53.59
CA ILE A 341 -8.18 -13.47 53.27
C ILE A 341 -8.80 -12.82 54.52
N ASP A 342 -8.58 -11.52 54.76
CA ASP A 342 -9.67 -10.56 55.04
C ASP A 342 -9.19 -9.09 55.12
N GLU A 343 -10.10 -8.23 54.67
CA GLU A 343 -9.96 -6.82 54.33
C GLU A 343 -10.25 -5.85 55.51
N ALA A 344 -9.71 -4.63 55.36
CA ALA A 344 -10.28 -3.32 55.72
C ALA A 344 -10.58 -2.95 57.20
N SER A 345 -9.98 -1.85 57.66
CA SER A 345 -10.70 -0.56 57.86
C SER A 345 -9.81 0.55 58.44
N ASN A 346 -10.10 1.77 57.98
CA ASN A 346 -9.52 3.07 58.34
C ASN A 346 -9.84 3.48 59.80
N GLU A 347 -8.99 4.33 60.40
CA GLU A 347 -9.28 5.76 60.71
C GLU A 347 -8.18 6.41 61.57
N ASN A 348 -7.68 7.57 61.10
CA ASN A 348 -7.48 8.88 61.77
C ASN A 348 -6.90 8.93 63.22
N GLU A 349 -6.05 9.88 63.65
CA GLU A 349 -5.71 11.24 63.23
C GLU A 349 -4.59 11.78 64.18
N LYS A 350 -3.79 12.75 63.69
CA LYS A 350 -3.07 13.83 64.45
C LYS A 350 -1.85 13.41 65.32
N LYS A 351 -0.70 14.12 65.34
CA LYS A 351 -0.39 15.54 65.04
C LYS A 351 1.15 15.76 65.02
N THR A 352 1.63 16.57 64.05
CA THR A 352 2.73 17.60 64.11
C THR A 352 4.15 17.22 64.57
N ALA A 353 5.25 17.81 64.11
CA ALA A 353 5.64 18.75 63.05
C ALA A 353 7.17 18.96 63.20
N GLU A 354 7.84 19.41 62.13
CA GLU A 354 9.16 20.10 62.02
C GLU A 354 9.95 19.52 60.83
N GLU A 355 9.64 19.98 59.62
CA GLU A 355 10.33 21.08 58.91
C GLU A 355 11.65 20.66 58.25
N SER A 356 11.58 20.24 56.98
CA SER A 356 12.56 20.62 55.97
C SER A 356 11.81 21.13 54.73
N LYS A 357 11.77 22.45 54.60
CA LYS A 357 11.20 23.19 53.48
C LYS A 357 12.17 23.10 52.29
N THR A 358 11.77 22.34 51.26
CA THR A 358 12.24 22.55 49.88
C THR A 358 11.03 22.47 48.96
N ASP A 359 10.44 23.64 48.71
CA ASP A 359 9.67 24.05 47.52
C ASP A 359 8.88 22.96 46.76
N GLU A 360 7.85 22.41 47.38
CA GLU A 360 6.68 21.92 46.64
C GLU A 360 5.88 23.12 46.13
N LYS A 361 6.34 23.71 45.03
CA LYS A 361 5.42 24.42 44.15
C LYS A 361 4.48 23.36 43.59
N ASN A 362 3.27 23.31 44.12
CA ASN A 362 2.09 22.82 43.41
C ASN A 362 1.97 23.60 42.10
N VAL A 363 2.71 23.17 41.08
CA VAL A 363 2.48 23.59 39.71
C VAL A 363 1.16 22.93 39.35
N HIS A 364 0.07 23.70 39.40
CA HIS A 364 -1.08 23.39 38.55
C HIS A 364 -0.50 23.19 37.14
N LEU A 365 -0.37 21.94 36.72
CA LEU A 365 0.04 21.59 35.37
C LEU A 365 -1.11 22.02 34.47
N GLU A 366 -1.08 23.28 34.05
CA GLU A 366 -2.04 23.81 33.09
C GLU A 366 -1.86 23.02 31.79
N ILE A 367 -2.87 22.22 31.46
CA ILE A 367 -2.88 21.42 30.24
C ILE A 367 -3.08 22.37 29.06
N LYS A 368 -2.00 22.64 28.33
CA LYS A 368 -2.06 23.42 27.10
C LYS A 368 -2.55 22.53 25.95
N LEU A 369 -3.69 22.89 25.35
CA LEU A 369 -4.29 22.15 24.24
C LEU A 369 -3.38 22.10 23.00
N GLU A 370 -2.63 23.18 22.76
CA GLU A 370 -1.62 23.26 21.69
C GLU A 370 -0.58 22.14 21.84
N ASN A 371 -0.05 21.94 23.06
CA ASN A 371 0.92 20.89 23.34
C ASN A 371 0.33 19.50 23.15
N LEU A 372 -0.96 19.30 23.43
CA LEU A 372 -1.63 18.01 23.24
C LEU A 372 -1.81 17.69 21.75
N TYR A 373 -2.19 18.69 20.96
CA TYR A 373 -2.40 18.56 19.51
C TYR A 373 -1.10 18.27 18.76
N ASP A 374 -0.02 18.96 19.12
CA ASP A 374 1.29 18.83 18.44
C ASP A 374 2.18 17.70 18.99
N TRP A 375 1.75 17.01 20.05
CA TRP A 375 2.55 15.95 20.67
C TRP A 375 2.74 14.76 19.73
N LYS A 376 3.99 14.31 19.61
CA LYS A 376 4.38 13.11 18.86
C LYS A 376 5.36 12.28 19.70
N PRO A 377 5.36 10.94 19.58
CA PRO A 377 6.33 10.08 20.27
C PRO A 377 7.80 10.40 19.96
N SER A 378 8.06 11.15 18.89
CA SER A 378 9.40 11.62 18.52
C SER A 378 9.90 12.81 19.34
N ASN A 379 9.12 13.44 20.21
CA ASN A 379 9.49 14.72 20.81
C ASN A 379 10.41 14.60 22.06
N TYR A 380 10.77 13.40 22.50
CA TYR A 380 11.63 13.16 23.69
C TYR A 380 13.11 13.32 23.39
N ILE A 381 13.68 14.50 23.59
CA ILE A 381 15.11 14.78 23.30
C ILE A 381 15.96 14.31 24.49
N GLU A 382 17.01 13.55 24.19
CA GLU A 382 18.00 13.12 25.18
C GLU A 382 19.22 14.07 25.16
N ASP A 383 19.87 14.26 26.30
CA ASP A 383 20.99 15.20 26.45
C ASP A 383 22.22 14.86 25.59
N ASP A 384 22.38 13.59 25.23
CA ASP A 384 23.44 13.12 24.34
C ASP A 384 23.27 13.60 22.89
N GLU A 385 22.04 13.87 22.44
CA GLU A 385 21.75 14.51 21.15
C GLU A 385 22.26 15.96 21.15
N VAL A 386 21.97 16.70 22.22
CA VAL A 386 22.33 18.11 22.36
C VAL A 386 23.84 18.28 22.46
N THR A 387 24.51 17.44 23.24
CA THR A 387 25.98 17.45 23.36
C THR A 387 26.66 17.08 22.04
N SER A 388 26.20 16.01 21.37
CA SER A 388 26.76 15.58 20.09
C SER A 388 26.59 16.61 18.97
N LEU A 389 25.49 17.38 18.98
CA LEU A 389 25.28 18.49 18.05
C LEU A 389 26.19 19.69 18.36
N LYS A 390 26.36 20.05 19.64
CA LYS A 390 27.28 21.12 20.06
C LYS A 390 28.73 20.80 19.72
N GLU A 391 29.13 19.54 19.85
CA GLU A 391 30.49 19.07 19.58
C GLU A 391 30.76 18.73 18.10
N GLY A 392 29.72 18.71 17.26
CA GLY A 392 29.85 18.34 15.84
C GLY A 392 30.11 16.84 15.60
N THR A 393 29.83 15.98 16.58
CA THR A 393 30.08 14.52 16.53
C THR A 393 28.82 13.70 16.18
N HIS A 394 27.78 14.35 15.66
CA HIS A 394 26.47 13.76 15.37
C HIS A 394 26.52 12.52 14.45
N ASP A 395 27.42 12.47 13.46
CA ASP A 395 27.59 11.31 12.57
C ASP A 395 27.98 10.03 13.31
N LYS A 396 28.83 10.17 14.34
CA LYS A 396 29.26 9.04 15.18
C LYS A 396 28.09 8.54 16.02
N LEU A 397 27.28 9.44 16.55
CA LEU A 397 26.06 9.10 17.30
C LEU A 397 25.05 8.40 16.40
N ILE A 398 24.79 8.91 15.19
CA ILE A 398 23.89 8.26 14.23
C ILE A 398 24.38 6.85 13.90
N THR A 399 25.68 6.69 13.63
CA THR A 399 26.27 5.39 13.31
C THR A 399 26.17 4.40 14.49
N SER A 400 26.40 4.85 15.72
CA SER A 400 26.30 4.01 16.92
C SER A 400 24.86 3.58 17.19
N VAL A 401 23.90 4.51 17.04
CA VAL A 401 22.45 4.26 17.16
C VAL A 401 21.99 3.25 16.12
N LEU A 402 22.37 3.41 14.85
CA LEU A 402 22.00 2.47 13.78
C LEU A 402 22.59 1.07 14.00
N LYS A 403 23.84 0.96 14.47
CA LYS A 403 24.43 -0.32 14.87
C LYS A 403 23.67 -0.98 16.03
N LYS A 404 23.24 -0.19 17.03
CA LYS A 404 22.43 -0.67 18.15
C LYS A 404 21.06 -1.18 17.68
N ILE A 405 20.37 -0.44 16.80
CA ILE A 405 19.11 -0.88 16.17
C ILE A 405 19.32 -2.20 15.40
N GLN A 406 20.41 -2.33 14.64
CA GLN A 406 20.73 -3.56 13.93
C GLN A 406 20.95 -4.75 14.89
N GLY A 407 21.64 -4.53 16.01
CA GLY A 407 21.83 -5.52 17.06
C GLY A 407 20.52 -6.00 17.68
N LEU A 408 19.65 -5.05 18.08
CA LEU A 408 18.32 -5.34 18.61
C LEU A 408 17.45 -6.08 17.60
N ARG A 409 17.47 -5.69 16.32
CA ARG A 409 16.75 -6.39 15.26
C ARG A 409 17.24 -7.82 15.08
N LYS A 410 18.55 -8.08 15.10
CA LYS A 410 19.12 -9.44 15.01
C LYS A 410 18.65 -10.30 16.19
N HIS A 411 18.64 -9.75 17.40
CA HIS A 411 18.14 -10.42 18.59
C HIS A 411 16.63 -10.74 18.45
N ARG A 412 15.82 -9.78 17.98
CA ARG A 412 14.39 -9.96 17.72
C ARG A 412 14.10 -11.09 16.73
N VAL A 413 14.82 -11.12 15.61
CA VAL A 413 14.66 -12.16 14.56
C VAL A 413 15.07 -13.53 15.11
N LYS A 414 16.18 -13.61 15.85
CA LYS A 414 16.65 -14.87 16.48
C LYS A 414 15.62 -15.43 17.46
N ASN A 415 14.95 -14.55 18.21
CA ASN A 415 13.94 -14.93 19.21
C ASN A 415 12.51 -15.04 18.65
N LYS A 416 12.33 -14.88 17.33
CA LYS A 416 11.02 -14.97 16.64
C LYS A 416 9.96 -13.98 17.16
N ILE A 417 10.39 -12.83 17.69
CA ILE A 417 9.47 -11.76 18.13
C ILE A 417 9.16 -10.88 16.91
N THR A 418 7.89 -10.55 16.66
CA THR A 418 7.49 -9.74 15.49
C THR A 418 7.51 -8.23 15.79
N LYS A 419 6.97 -7.82 16.93
CA LYS A 419 6.89 -6.41 17.33
C LYS A 419 8.26 -5.88 17.78
N PRO A 420 8.65 -4.65 17.40
CA PRO A 420 9.87 -4.01 17.91
C PRO A 420 9.75 -3.72 19.41
N SER A 421 10.90 -3.64 20.10
CA SER A 421 10.93 -3.16 21.49
C SER A 421 10.73 -1.64 21.55
N GLN A 422 10.33 -1.13 22.72
CA GLN A 422 10.22 0.33 22.95
C GLN A 422 11.57 1.04 22.79
N GLU A 423 12.67 0.40 23.21
CA GLU A 423 14.01 0.93 22.99
C GLU A 423 14.35 1.04 21.50
N GLU A 424 13.97 0.05 20.68
CA GLU A 424 14.20 0.08 19.22
C GLU A 424 13.42 1.24 18.56
N THR A 425 12.17 1.47 18.99
CA THR A 425 11.35 2.57 18.46
C THR A 425 11.86 3.94 18.91
N GLN A 426 12.30 4.09 20.17
CA GLN A 426 12.93 5.31 20.67
C GLN A 426 14.22 5.64 19.90
N LEU A 427 15.11 4.65 19.73
CA LEU A 427 16.34 4.81 18.95
C LEU A 427 16.07 5.16 17.48
N TYR A 428 15.00 4.62 16.88
CA TYR A 428 14.57 4.99 15.53
C TYR A 428 14.15 6.47 15.46
N TYR A 429 13.32 6.95 16.38
CA TYR A 429 12.90 8.35 16.40
C TYR A 429 14.07 9.30 16.67
N LYS A 430 15.00 8.90 17.53
CA LYS A 430 16.27 9.59 17.78
C LYS A 430 17.10 9.76 16.51
N ALA A 431 17.37 8.67 15.78
CA ALA A 431 18.11 8.73 14.52
C ALA A 431 17.39 9.60 13.46
N LYS A 432 16.06 9.47 13.35
CA LYS A 432 15.25 10.27 12.42
C LYS A 432 15.33 11.76 12.71
N ARG A 433 15.32 12.16 13.99
CA ARG A 433 15.48 13.57 14.39
C ARG A 433 16.85 14.11 14.10
N LEU A 434 17.91 13.40 14.50
CA LEU A 434 19.28 13.84 14.24
C LEU A 434 19.50 14.11 12.74
N LEU A 435 19.05 13.19 11.89
CA LEU A 435 19.12 13.39 10.43
C LEU A 435 18.25 14.56 9.95
N ARG A 436 17.05 14.75 10.52
CA ARG A 436 16.18 15.89 10.20
C ARG A 436 16.86 17.22 10.55
N GLU A 437 17.44 17.34 11.73
CA GLU A 437 18.07 18.59 12.19
C GLU A 437 19.34 18.91 11.39
N VAL A 438 20.15 17.91 11.05
CA VAL A 438 21.33 18.09 10.16
C VAL A 438 20.92 18.63 8.79
N VAL A 439 19.81 18.12 8.23
CA VAL A 439 19.24 18.59 6.96
C VAL A 439 18.67 20.00 7.09
N MET A 440 17.92 20.29 8.16
CA MET A 440 17.34 21.62 8.41
C MET A 440 18.41 22.68 8.64
N ALA A 441 19.51 22.31 9.30
CA ALA A 441 20.68 23.16 9.52
C ALA A 441 21.57 23.33 8.27
N LYS A 442 21.25 22.66 7.15
CA LYS A 442 21.99 22.70 5.87
C LYS A 442 23.49 22.37 6.02
N GLN A 443 23.83 21.48 6.94
CA GLN A 443 25.23 21.05 7.16
C GLN A 443 25.75 20.11 6.06
N THR A 444 24.87 19.63 5.17
CA THR A 444 25.20 18.76 4.04
C THR A 444 25.05 19.52 2.72
N SER A 445 26.04 19.40 1.82
CA SER A 445 26.03 20.06 0.51
C SER A 445 25.07 19.40 -0.47
N ASP A 446 25.02 18.06 -0.47
CA ASP A 446 24.27 17.26 -1.43
C ASP A 446 23.40 16.22 -0.73
N LEU A 447 22.11 16.21 -1.08
CA LEU A 447 21.14 15.20 -0.62
C LEU A 447 20.80 14.26 -1.78
N PRO A 448 21.09 12.95 -1.68
CA PRO A 448 20.76 12.00 -2.74
C PRO A 448 19.23 11.81 -2.83
N MET A 449 18.62 12.32 -3.89
CA MET A 449 17.18 12.18 -4.15
C MET A 449 16.88 10.90 -4.94
N SER A 450 17.02 9.72 -4.31
CA SER A 450 16.60 8.44 -4.89
C SER A 450 15.18 8.08 -4.43
N THR A 451 14.16 8.72 -5.01
CA THR A 451 12.76 8.44 -4.69
C THR A 451 12.13 7.49 -5.71
N CYS A 452 11.25 6.60 -5.24
CA CYS A 452 10.37 5.87 -6.15
C CYS A 452 9.36 6.86 -6.75
N LYS A 453 9.21 6.87 -8.08
CA LYS A 453 8.29 7.78 -8.79
C LYS A 453 6.81 7.43 -8.61
N SER A 454 6.51 6.33 -7.91
CA SER A 454 5.16 5.83 -7.66
C SER A 454 4.97 5.50 -6.19
N PHE A 455 3.74 5.68 -5.70
CA PHE A 455 3.34 5.33 -4.35
C PHE A 455 1.99 4.57 -4.39
N PRO A 456 1.74 3.65 -3.44
CA PRO A 456 0.49 2.90 -3.41
C PRO A 456 -0.69 3.81 -3.03
N VAL A 457 -1.79 3.70 -3.77
CA VAL A 457 -3.05 4.42 -3.53
C VAL A 457 -4.20 3.42 -3.61
N LEU A 458 -5.24 3.63 -2.81
CA LEU A 458 -6.47 2.83 -2.89
C LEU A 458 -7.20 3.12 -4.21
N GLN A 459 -7.81 2.09 -4.80
CA GLN A 459 -8.57 2.21 -6.04
C GLN A 459 -10.03 1.81 -5.78
N ALA A 460 -10.97 2.49 -6.44
CA ALA A 460 -12.38 2.13 -6.39
C ALA A 460 -12.61 0.74 -6.98
N THR A 461 -13.35 -0.10 -6.26
CA THR A 461 -13.77 -1.44 -6.71
C THR A 461 -15.28 -1.48 -6.85
N TYR A 462 -15.77 -2.04 -7.96
CA TYR A 462 -17.19 -2.21 -8.22
C TYR A 462 -17.52 -3.68 -8.50
N THR A 463 -18.74 -4.09 -8.18
CA THR A 463 -19.24 -5.44 -8.50
C THR A 463 -19.67 -5.53 -9.96
N GLY A 464 -19.61 -6.73 -10.53
CA GLY A 464 -20.16 -6.98 -11.87
C GLY A 464 -21.68 -6.76 -11.91
N SER A 465 -22.17 -6.17 -13.00
CA SER A 465 -23.60 -5.92 -13.22
C SER A 465 -24.38 -7.14 -13.73
N VAL A 466 -23.67 -8.14 -14.29
CA VAL A 466 -24.31 -9.36 -14.80
C VAL A 466 -24.72 -10.25 -13.61
N PRO A 467 -26.01 -10.63 -13.50
CA PRO A 467 -26.49 -11.42 -12.38
C PRO A 467 -25.91 -12.85 -12.42
N VAL A 468 -25.73 -13.43 -11.24
CA VAL A 468 -25.20 -14.79 -11.09
C VAL A 468 -26.29 -15.82 -11.44
N ILE A 469 -26.03 -16.68 -12.41
CA ILE A 469 -26.88 -17.83 -12.73
C ILE A 469 -26.61 -18.94 -11.71
N ARG A 470 -27.60 -19.23 -10.86
CA ARG A 470 -27.53 -20.36 -9.91
C ARG A 470 -28.19 -21.58 -10.53
N VAL A 471 -27.39 -22.56 -10.96
CA VAL A 471 -27.91 -23.85 -11.43
C VAL A 471 -28.54 -24.57 -10.23
N GLN A 472 -29.86 -24.74 -10.24
CA GLN A 472 -30.53 -25.59 -9.26
C GLN A 472 -30.08 -27.04 -9.51
N GLN A 473 -29.23 -27.56 -8.63
CA GLN A 473 -28.90 -28.98 -8.65
C GLN A 473 -30.18 -29.75 -8.32
N HIS A 474 -30.84 -30.31 -9.34
CA HIS A 474 -31.87 -31.31 -9.12
C HIS A 474 -31.21 -32.47 -8.36
N ARG A 475 -31.50 -32.58 -7.06
CA ARG A 475 -31.11 -33.73 -6.25
C ARG A 475 -31.60 -34.98 -6.98
N LYS A 476 -30.68 -35.77 -7.55
CA LYS A 476 -30.98 -37.13 -8.01
C LYS A 476 -31.55 -37.87 -6.80
N ARG A 477 -32.86 -38.11 -6.78
CA ARG A 477 -33.49 -38.98 -5.77
C ARG A 477 -32.76 -40.31 -5.83
N GLY A 478 -32.01 -40.63 -4.78
CA GLY A 478 -31.32 -41.90 -4.65
C GLY A 478 -32.33 -43.03 -4.81
N LYS A 479 -31.98 -44.01 -5.65
CA LYS A 479 -32.68 -45.29 -5.71
C LYS A 479 -32.72 -45.85 -4.28
N TYR A 480 -33.93 -45.98 -3.72
CA TYR A 480 -34.14 -46.79 -2.54
C TYR A 480 -33.69 -48.22 -2.86
N ASN A 481 -32.62 -48.67 -2.18
CA ASN A 481 -32.32 -50.08 -2.05
C ASN A 481 -33.48 -50.74 -1.28
N LYS A 482 -34.38 -51.43 -1.99
CA LYS A 482 -35.19 -52.47 -1.39
C LYS A 482 -34.25 -53.62 -1.06
N ASN A 483 -33.90 -53.77 0.20
CA ASN A 483 -33.42 -55.01 0.81
C ASN A 483 -33.63 -54.92 2.33
N LYS A 484 -34.83 -55.29 2.78
CA LYS A 484 -35.09 -56.22 3.87
C LYS A 484 -36.59 -56.44 4.01
#